data_AF-A0A1Y4V7T0-F1
#
_entry.id   AF-A0A1Y4V7T0-F1
#
_cell.length_a   1.000
_cell.length_b   1.000
_cell.length_c   1.000
_cell.angle_alpha   90.00
_cell.angle_beta   90.00
_cell.angle_gamma   90.00
#
_symmetry.space_group_name_H-M   'P 1'
#
loop_
_entity.id
_entity.type
_entity.pdbx_description
1 polymer ?
#
loop_
_entity_poly.entity_id
_entity_poly.type
_entity_poly.pdbx_seq_one_letter_code
_entity_poly.pdbx_strand_id
1 'polypeptide(L)'
;MAIIDIVKYEQQEGVIVHKFPSCDLRWGTQLVVYPGQIAFFVKGGKVCDKFTDGTYTLKTKNIPLLNKVINIPFGSDSPFQADVWFVNTLQRLSLKWGTETPIQLEDPKYEIIVPVRAYGQYGFCISNAELFLSSFVGNMPHFDEQQLQSYFRGLLLMKLTDIIAKKIISDKIPVLEILTHLQEISTYCENELKPYFADYGVEIILFNIISINIPENDASLTEIKKAKNLSARLKITGKENYSLERSFDVMDKAAENESGTGAAFINAGLGLGTSLNIGKHISEQLLSNSEITPPPIPSTISYYLVVNGKQEGPYTEQEIRNALAKDSYVLKLLAWKKGMSDWQPLSTFQEFVDTDTKNCPPPIPQ
;
A
#
# COMPACT_ATOMS: atom_id res chain seq x y z
N MET A 1 55.88 34.08 0.52
CA MET A 1 54.57 34.10 1.21
C MET A 1 53.64 35.00 0.42
N ALA A 2 52.42 34.57 0.15
CA ALA A 2 51.43 35.42 -0.52
C ALA A 2 51.13 36.65 0.36
N ILE A 3 51.05 37.83 -0.27
CA ILE A 3 50.78 39.12 0.41
C ILE A 3 49.28 39.26 0.71
N ILE A 4 48.44 38.48 0.02
CA ILE A 4 46.98 38.50 0.10
C ILE A 4 46.49 37.06 0.22
N ASP A 5 45.66 36.79 1.22
CA ASP A 5 45.00 35.50 1.37
C ASP A 5 43.80 35.42 0.41
N ILE A 6 43.61 34.27 -0.25
CA ILE A 6 42.47 34.01 -1.13
C ILE A 6 41.64 32.93 -0.48
N VAL A 7 40.39 33.25 -0.16
CA VAL A 7 39.40 32.34 0.39
C VAL A 7 38.44 31.98 -0.74
N LYS A 8 38.51 30.74 -1.20
CA LYS A 8 37.66 30.20 -2.25
C LYS A 8 37.42 28.72 -2.01
N TYR A 9 36.33 28.20 -2.56
CA TYR A 9 36.05 26.77 -2.56
C TYR A 9 35.60 26.30 -3.94
N GLU A 10 36.41 25.42 -4.54
CA GLU A 10 36.05 24.75 -5.78
C GLU A 10 35.16 23.55 -5.45
N GLN A 11 33.96 23.54 -6.04
CA GLN A 11 32.92 22.61 -5.69
C GLN A 11 33.33 21.16 -6.00
N GLN A 12 33.21 20.29 -5.00
CA GLN A 12 33.35 18.85 -5.19
C GLN A 12 31.98 18.20 -5.38
N GLU A 13 31.95 17.08 -6.10
CA GLU A 13 30.74 16.29 -6.33
C GLU A 13 30.19 15.75 -5.00
N GLY A 14 28.86 15.78 -4.84
CA GLY A 14 28.17 15.34 -3.62
C GLY A 14 28.28 16.28 -2.42
N VAL A 15 29.22 17.23 -2.39
CA VAL A 15 29.37 18.18 -1.27
C VAL A 15 28.30 19.26 -1.35
N ILE A 16 27.62 19.52 -0.23
CA ILE A 16 26.62 20.59 -0.11
C ILE A 16 27.20 21.73 0.71
N VAL A 17 27.89 21.44 1.82
CA VAL A 17 28.49 22.45 2.68
C VAL A 17 29.94 22.16 2.97
N HIS A 18 30.76 23.20 2.91
CA HIS A 18 32.17 23.14 3.23
C HIS A 18 32.58 24.33 4.10
N LYS A 19 33.17 24.04 5.27
CA LYS A 19 33.85 25.02 6.11
C LYS A 19 35.28 25.20 5.63
N PHE A 20 35.65 26.44 5.33
CA PHE A 20 37.04 26.80 5.01
C PHE A 20 37.95 26.51 6.22
N PRO A 21 39.14 25.91 6.01
CA PRO A 21 39.95 25.38 7.12
C PRO A 21 40.58 26.46 8.01
N SER A 22 40.78 27.69 7.52
CA SER A 22 41.32 28.79 8.32
C SER A 22 40.20 29.70 8.82
N CYS A 23 40.26 30.06 10.11
CA CYS A 23 39.45 31.12 10.70
C CYS A 23 40.22 32.43 10.88
N ASP A 24 41.51 32.45 10.53
CA ASP A 24 42.36 33.65 10.53
C ASP A 24 42.26 34.33 9.16
N LEU A 25 41.50 35.43 9.10
CA LEU A 25 41.30 36.22 7.89
C LEU A 25 41.96 37.60 8.02
N ARG A 26 42.98 37.85 7.20
CA ARG A 26 43.71 39.13 7.22
C ARG A 26 42.96 40.24 6.48
N TRP A 27 43.34 41.48 6.76
CA TRP A 27 42.88 42.63 5.98
C TRP A 27 43.28 42.51 4.52
N GLY A 28 42.34 42.79 3.62
CA GLY A 28 42.60 42.72 2.17
C GLY A 28 42.50 41.32 1.57
N THR A 29 42.20 40.30 2.38
CA THR A 29 41.81 38.95 1.92
C THR A 29 40.76 39.05 0.81
N GLN A 30 40.90 38.23 -0.23
CA GLN A 30 39.93 38.12 -1.32
C GLN A 30 39.04 36.91 -1.08
N LEU A 31 37.75 37.13 -0.87
CA LEU A 31 36.73 36.08 -0.89
C LEU A 31 36.23 35.92 -2.32
N VAL A 32 36.33 34.72 -2.88
CA VAL A 32 35.79 34.38 -4.20
C VAL A 32 34.67 33.37 -4.01
N VAL A 33 33.47 33.74 -4.42
CA VAL A 33 32.28 32.89 -4.41
C VAL A 33 31.91 32.57 -5.85
N TYR A 34 31.90 31.28 -6.20
CA TYR A 34 31.55 30.86 -7.56
C TYR A 34 30.03 30.86 -7.78
N PRO A 35 29.57 30.92 -9.04
CA PRO A 35 28.15 30.75 -9.36
C PRO A 35 27.56 29.45 -8.78
N GLY A 36 26.35 29.53 -8.25
CA GLY A 36 25.70 28.39 -7.59
C GLY A 36 26.25 28.09 -6.19
N GLN A 37 26.99 29.02 -5.59
CA GLN A 37 27.43 28.95 -4.20
C GLN A 37 27.04 30.23 -3.45
N ILE A 38 26.89 30.09 -2.13
CA ILE A 38 26.75 31.19 -1.20
C ILE A 38 27.81 31.01 -0.11
N ALA A 39 28.48 32.09 0.26
CA ALA A 39 29.41 32.10 1.39
C ALA A 39 28.82 32.84 2.60
N PHE A 40 29.07 32.30 3.79
CA PHE A 40 28.67 32.90 5.06
C PHE A 40 29.87 33.10 5.96
N PHE A 41 29.91 34.26 6.63
CA PHE A 41 30.80 34.48 7.76
C PHE A 41 30.07 34.18 9.05
N VAL A 42 30.63 33.27 9.84
CA VAL A 42 30.05 32.81 11.10
C VAL A 42 31.03 33.11 12.23
N LYS A 43 30.54 33.77 13.27
CA LYS A 43 31.33 34.08 14.47
C LYS A 43 30.52 33.78 15.72
N GLY A 44 31.11 33.03 16.65
CA GLY A 44 30.42 32.63 17.90
C GLY A 44 29.11 31.87 17.66
N GLY A 45 29.04 31.08 16.58
CA GLY A 45 27.84 30.33 16.20
C GLY A 45 26.72 31.14 15.55
N LYS A 46 26.93 32.43 15.23
CA LYS A 46 25.95 33.28 14.55
C LYS A 46 26.44 33.68 13.17
N VAL A 47 25.55 33.61 12.19
CA VAL A 47 25.78 34.17 10.85
C VAL A 47 25.87 35.68 10.98
N CYS A 48 27.00 36.24 10.55
CA CYS A 48 27.27 37.66 10.58
C CYS A 48 27.02 38.28 9.22
N ASP A 49 27.53 37.70 8.14
CA ASP A 49 27.40 38.26 6.79
C ASP A 49 27.21 37.15 5.76
N LYS A 50 26.51 37.46 4.66
CA LYS A 50 26.17 36.57 3.54
C LYS A 50 26.68 37.17 2.24
N PHE A 51 27.36 36.35 1.43
CA PHE A 51 27.93 36.73 0.14
C PHE A 51 27.42 35.80 -0.97
N THR A 52 26.90 36.39 -2.05
CA THR A 52 26.52 35.67 -3.28
C THR A 52 27.71 35.55 -4.22
N ASP A 53 27.50 35.01 -5.41
CA ASP A 53 28.54 34.89 -6.44
C ASP A 53 29.25 36.22 -6.73
N GLY A 54 30.57 36.15 -6.88
CA GLY A 54 31.43 37.32 -7.09
C GLY A 54 32.71 37.28 -6.25
N THR A 55 33.51 38.34 -6.42
CA THR A 55 34.77 38.53 -5.70
C THR A 55 34.68 39.72 -4.76
N TYR A 56 34.96 39.51 -3.49
CA TYR A 56 34.85 40.50 -2.43
C TYR A 56 36.19 40.70 -1.74
N THR A 57 36.62 41.95 -1.62
CA THR A 57 37.77 42.28 -0.75
C THR A 57 37.30 42.53 0.67
N LEU A 58 37.88 41.80 1.62
CA LEU A 58 37.54 41.92 3.04
C LEU A 58 38.12 43.22 3.61
N LYS A 59 37.20 44.17 3.84
CA LYS A 59 37.44 45.48 4.46
C LYS A 59 36.31 45.76 5.44
N THR A 60 36.57 46.54 6.50
CA THR A 60 35.54 46.93 7.48
C THR A 60 34.23 47.44 6.86
N LYS A 61 34.26 48.15 5.72
CA LYS A 61 33.04 48.63 5.06
C LYS A 61 32.13 47.52 4.53
N ASN A 62 32.69 46.37 4.15
CA ASN A 62 31.98 45.28 3.45
C ASN A 62 31.49 44.17 4.40
N ILE A 63 31.78 44.28 5.70
CA ILE A 63 31.45 43.26 6.71
C ILE A 63 30.83 43.93 7.96
N PRO A 64 29.69 44.62 7.83
CA PRO A 64 29.20 45.56 8.86
C PRO A 64 28.87 44.88 10.19
N LEU A 65 28.37 43.64 10.16
CA LEU A 65 27.94 42.90 11.34
C LEU A 65 29.12 42.33 12.13
N LEU A 66 30.13 41.79 11.44
CA LEU A 66 31.34 41.28 12.09
C LEU A 66 32.09 42.38 12.88
N ASN A 67 32.17 43.61 12.36
CA ASN A 67 32.86 44.71 13.06
C ASN A 67 32.20 45.10 14.40
N LYS A 68 30.87 45.03 14.51
CA LYS A 68 30.15 45.36 15.76
C LYS A 68 30.54 44.43 16.91
N VAL A 69 30.95 43.20 16.59
CA VAL A 69 31.36 42.15 17.54
C VAL A 69 32.87 42.19 17.83
N ILE A 70 33.68 42.82 16.97
CA ILE A 70 35.16 42.81 17.01
C ILE A 70 35.78 43.97 17.81
N ASN A 71 35.02 45.01 18.18
CA ASN A 71 35.55 46.25 18.80
C ASN A 71 36.16 46.12 20.22
N ILE A 72 36.60 44.92 20.64
CA ILE A 72 37.37 44.70 21.86
C ILE A 72 38.85 44.55 21.45
N PRO A 73 39.79 45.31 22.05
CA PRO A 73 41.19 45.30 21.64
C PRO A 73 41.87 44.03 22.17
N PHE A 74 41.71 42.92 21.45
CA PHE A 74 42.55 41.74 21.62
C PHE A 74 43.84 41.94 20.83
N GLY A 75 44.97 41.50 21.39
CA GLY A 75 46.35 41.79 20.97
C GLY A 75 46.73 41.29 19.58
N SER A 76 47.85 40.57 19.45
CA SER A 76 48.47 40.14 18.17
C SER A 76 47.64 39.20 17.28
N ASP A 77 46.35 39.05 17.53
CA ASP A 77 45.43 38.19 16.80
C ASP A 77 44.84 38.89 15.57
N SER A 78 44.45 38.07 14.60
CA SER A 78 43.84 38.53 13.36
C SER A 78 42.58 39.36 13.58
N PRO A 79 42.41 40.49 12.88
CA PRO A 79 41.28 41.39 13.08
C PRO A 79 39.94 40.76 12.66
N PHE A 80 39.92 39.73 11.82
CA PHE A 80 38.71 39.03 11.41
C PHE A 80 38.80 37.52 11.73
N GLN A 81 38.78 37.16 13.01
CA GLN A 81 38.53 35.77 13.41
C GLN A 81 37.07 35.39 13.14
N ALA A 82 36.83 34.66 12.05
CA ALA A 82 35.51 34.17 11.65
C ALA A 82 35.63 32.89 10.80
N ASP A 83 34.66 32.00 10.93
CA ASP A 83 34.54 30.83 10.07
C ASP A 83 33.90 31.23 8.74
N VAL A 84 34.45 30.75 7.62
CA VAL A 84 33.85 30.92 6.29
C VAL A 84 33.21 29.60 5.86
N TRP A 85 31.92 29.65 5.57
CA TRP A 85 31.14 28.49 5.15
C TRP A 85 30.66 28.69 3.72
N PHE A 86 30.92 27.71 2.85
CA PHE A 86 30.39 27.68 1.48
C PHE A 86 29.23 26.69 1.41
N VAL A 87 28.11 27.13 0.85
CA VAL A 87 26.92 26.31 0.63
C VAL A 87 26.63 26.25 -0.87
N ASN A 88 26.48 25.04 -1.39
CA ASN A 88 26.11 24.79 -2.78
C ASN A 88 24.59 24.91 -2.96
N THR A 89 24.16 25.73 -3.91
CA THR A 89 22.75 25.96 -4.25
C THR A 89 22.36 25.36 -5.60
N LEU A 90 23.28 24.65 -6.27
CA LEU A 90 23.00 23.95 -7.52
C LEU A 90 21.96 22.86 -7.32
N GLN A 91 21.15 22.67 -8.35
CA GLN A 91 20.12 21.64 -8.38
C GLN A 91 20.74 20.25 -8.45
N ARG A 92 20.11 19.30 -7.76
CA ARG A 92 20.36 17.86 -7.85
C ARG A 92 19.10 17.19 -8.36
N LEU A 93 19.21 16.33 -9.37
CA LEU A 93 18.03 15.86 -10.14
C LEU A 93 17.73 14.37 -10.02
N SER A 94 18.62 13.58 -9.41
CA SER A 94 18.64 12.12 -9.57
C SER A 94 18.75 11.34 -8.26
N LEU A 95 18.12 11.83 -7.19
CA LEU A 95 18.08 11.11 -5.93
C LEU A 95 16.98 10.06 -5.97
N LYS A 96 17.31 8.82 -5.61
CA LYS A 96 16.37 7.70 -5.64
C LYS A 96 15.63 7.58 -4.31
N TRP A 97 14.37 7.15 -4.38
CA TRP A 97 13.59 6.75 -3.21
C TRP A 97 12.79 5.48 -3.52
N GLY A 98 12.43 4.73 -2.49
CA GLY A 98 11.59 3.55 -2.61
C GLY A 98 11.04 3.12 -1.26
N THR A 99 9.81 2.62 -1.26
CA THR A 99 9.16 2.09 -0.06
C THR A 99 9.87 0.83 0.42
N GLU A 100 10.35 0.82 1.67
CA GLU A 100 10.93 -0.38 2.29
C GLU A 100 9.85 -1.43 2.59
N THR A 101 8.75 -0.98 3.21
CA THR A 101 7.58 -1.81 3.50
C THR A 101 6.48 -1.55 2.47
N PRO A 102 5.76 -2.59 2.00
CA PRO A 102 4.60 -2.39 1.13
C PRO A 102 3.53 -1.52 1.79
N ILE A 103 2.88 -0.68 1.00
CA ILE A 103 1.70 0.10 1.36
C ILE A 103 0.49 -0.82 1.15
N GLN A 104 -0.26 -1.10 2.21
CA GLN A 104 -1.49 -1.90 2.12
C GLN A 104 -2.62 -1.01 1.60
N LEU A 105 -3.13 -1.32 0.41
CA LEU A 105 -4.24 -0.59 -0.20
C LEU A 105 -5.41 -1.53 -0.44
N GLU A 106 -6.62 -1.05 -0.23
CA GLU A 106 -7.82 -1.78 -0.65
C GLU A 106 -8.18 -1.37 -2.08
N ASP A 107 -8.27 -2.33 -3.00
CA ASP A 107 -8.68 -2.05 -4.37
C ASP A 107 -10.16 -1.63 -4.40
N PRO A 108 -10.50 -0.42 -4.85
CA PRO A 108 -11.87 0.10 -4.80
C PRO A 108 -12.86 -0.60 -5.73
N LYS A 109 -12.38 -1.46 -6.63
CA LYS A 109 -13.20 -2.18 -7.63
C LYS A 109 -13.47 -3.62 -7.21
N TYR A 110 -12.52 -4.26 -6.55
CA TYR A 110 -12.61 -5.66 -6.13
C TYR A 110 -12.69 -5.85 -4.61
N GLU A 111 -12.48 -4.79 -3.81
CA GLU A 111 -12.47 -4.83 -2.33
C GLU A 111 -11.44 -5.83 -1.78
N ILE A 112 -10.34 -6.01 -2.52
CA ILE A 112 -9.22 -6.89 -2.16
C ILE A 112 -8.09 -6.03 -1.61
N ILE A 113 -7.49 -6.46 -0.49
CA ILE A 113 -6.29 -5.81 0.05
C ILE A 113 -5.08 -6.21 -0.79
N VAL A 114 -4.34 -5.21 -1.24
CA VAL A 114 -3.18 -5.33 -2.13
C VAL A 114 -1.98 -4.60 -1.53
N PRO A 115 -0.87 -5.31 -1.27
CA PRO A 115 0.38 -4.67 -0.91
C PRO A 115 1.04 -4.07 -2.16
N VAL A 116 1.10 -2.75 -2.25
CA VAL A 116 1.82 -2.06 -3.33
C VAL A 116 3.17 -1.55 -2.85
N ARG A 117 4.17 -1.56 -3.73
CA ARG A 117 5.46 -0.91 -3.53
C ARG A 117 5.60 0.22 -4.53
N ALA A 118 6.18 1.32 -4.08
CA ALA A 118 6.43 2.49 -4.91
C ALA A 118 7.91 2.84 -4.90
N TYR A 119 8.43 3.24 -6.06
CA TYR A 119 9.78 3.80 -6.16
C TYR A 119 9.83 4.89 -7.21
N GLY A 120 10.82 5.76 -7.09
CA GLY A 120 10.95 6.90 -7.96
C GLY A 120 12.24 7.66 -7.75
N GLN A 121 12.22 8.89 -8.22
CA GLN A 121 13.32 9.82 -8.05
C GLN A 121 12.81 11.21 -7.70
N TYR A 122 13.66 11.97 -7.02
CA TYR A 122 13.41 13.35 -6.69
C TYR A 122 14.67 14.18 -6.89
N GLY A 123 14.46 15.46 -7.07
CA GLY A 123 15.48 16.47 -7.13
C GLY A 123 15.25 17.54 -6.08
N PHE A 124 16.35 18.09 -5.57
CA PHE A 124 16.31 19.18 -4.60
C PHE A 124 17.35 20.25 -4.92
N CYS A 125 17.16 21.43 -4.34
CA CYS A 125 18.17 22.45 -4.22
C CYS A 125 18.09 23.10 -2.83
N ILE A 126 19.14 23.83 -2.45
CA ILE A 126 19.14 24.63 -1.23
C ILE A 126 18.59 26.01 -1.56
N SER A 127 17.35 26.28 -1.16
CA SER A 127 16.67 27.55 -1.40
C SER A 127 16.98 28.58 -0.30
N ASN A 128 17.09 28.14 0.96
CA ASN A 128 17.49 28.97 2.08
C ASN A 128 18.73 28.39 2.79
N ALA A 129 19.89 28.81 2.32
CA ALA A 129 21.18 28.32 2.81
C ALA A 129 21.47 28.68 4.28
N GLU A 130 20.94 29.78 4.80
CA GLU A 130 21.12 30.17 6.20
C GLU A 130 20.32 29.24 7.14
N LEU A 131 19.04 29.03 6.81
CA LEU A 131 18.19 28.07 7.52
C LEU A 131 18.78 26.67 7.45
N PHE A 132 19.25 26.25 6.28
CA PHE A 132 19.91 24.96 6.08
C PHE A 132 21.14 24.76 6.98
N LEU A 133 22.04 25.75 7.03
CA LEU A 133 23.23 25.72 7.90
C LEU A 133 22.86 25.56 9.37
N SER A 134 21.89 26.36 9.84
CA SER A 134 21.45 26.34 11.24
C SER A 134 20.71 25.04 11.62
N SER A 135 20.04 24.40 10.66
CA SER A 135 19.21 23.21 10.90
C SER A 135 19.99 21.90 10.85
N PHE A 136 20.93 21.76 9.89
CA PHE A 136 21.59 20.47 9.62
C PHE A 136 23.07 20.43 9.93
N VAL A 137 23.79 21.53 9.69
CA VAL A 137 25.25 21.48 9.64
C VAL A 137 25.84 21.65 11.04
N GLY A 138 25.27 22.54 11.84
CA GLY A 138 25.75 22.80 13.20
C GLY A 138 27.24 23.16 13.20
N ASN A 139 28.09 22.27 13.72
CA ASN A 139 29.55 22.43 13.73
C ASN A 139 30.30 21.46 12.79
N MET A 140 29.59 20.68 11.98
CA MET A 140 30.22 19.72 11.05
C MET A 140 30.91 20.48 9.91
N PRO A 141 32.24 20.38 9.75
CA PRO A 141 32.97 21.16 8.75
C PRO A 141 32.66 20.75 7.30
N HIS A 142 31.95 19.64 7.13
CA HIS A 142 31.59 19.06 5.84
C HIS A 142 30.19 18.48 5.94
N PHE A 143 29.35 18.77 4.93
CA PHE A 143 28.04 18.17 4.79
C PHE A 143 27.81 17.74 3.33
N ASP A 144 27.40 16.50 3.13
CA ASP A 144 27.22 15.91 1.80
C ASP A 144 25.80 15.43 1.52
N GLU A 145 25.58 14.98 0.29
CA GLU A 145 24.31 14.44 -0.18
C GLU A 145 23.90 13.15 0.54
N GLN A 146 24.85 12.30 0.92
CA GLN A 146 24.54 11.03 1.60
C GLN A 146 23.97 11.28 3.00
N GLN A 147 24.53 12.26 3.71
CA GLN A 147 24.04 12.72 4.99
C GLN A 147 22.64 13.32 4.85
N LEU A 148 22.42 14.19 3.86
CA LEU A 148 21.10 14.75 3.58
C LEU A 148 20.06 13.64 3.37
N GLN A 149 20.37 12.68 2.48
CA GLN A 149 19.49 11.55 2.20
C GLN A 149 19.17 10.75 3.46
N SER A 150 20.16 10.52 4.31
CA SER A 150 19.98 9.77 5.56
C SER A 150 19.04 10.50 6.54
N TYR A 151 19.17 11.82 6.68
CA TYR A 151 18.28 12.61 7.54
C TYR A 151 16.85 12.64 7.02
N PHE A 152 16.67 12.84 5.70
CA PHE A 152 15.34 12.95 5.11
C PHE A 152 14.68 11.60 4.82
N ARG A 153 15.41 10.48 4.74
CA ARG A 153 14.85 9.16 4.37
C ARG A 153 13.62 8.81 5.21
N GLY A 154 13.74 8.90 6.53
CA GLY A 154 12.64 8.55 7.44
C GLY A 154 11.42 9.46 7.26
N LEU A 155 11.65 10.79 7.24
CA LEU A 155 10.60 11.78 7.06
C LEU A 155 9.90 11.63 5.69
N LEU A 156 10.71 11.53 4.62
CA LEU A 156 10.24 11.38 3.24
C LEU A 156 9.41 10.11 3.10
N LEU A 157 9.93 8.94 3.54
CA LEU A 157 9.20 7.68 3.39
C LEU A 157 7.89 7.68 4.18
N MET A 158 7.92 8.17 5.42
CA MET A 158 6.71 8.25 6.26
C MET A 158 5.63 9.15 5.64
N LYS A 159 6.00 10.35 5.17
CA LYS A 159 5.03 11.28 4.58
C LYS A 159 4.56 10.81 3.21
N LEU A 160 5.47 10.30 2.39
CA LEU A 160 5.17 9.89 1.04
C LEU A 160 4.22 8.68 0.99
N THR A 161 4.39 7.69 1.86
CA THR A 161 3.47 6.53 1.90
C THR A 161 2.05 6.94 2.25
N ASP A 162 1.87 7.85 3.22
CA ASP A 162 0.58 8.42 3.60
C ASP A 162 -0.05 9.22 2.44
N ILE A 163 0.73 10.10 1.79
CA ILE A 163 0.26 10.94 0.69
C ILE A 163 -0.17 10.08 -0.52
N ILE A 164 0.63 9.07 -0.89
CA ILE A 164 0.31 8.14 -1.98
C ILE A 164 -0.98 7.37 -1.66
N ALA A 165 -1.08 6.78 -0.47
CA ALA A 165 -2.25 6.01 -0.08
C ALA A 165 -3.52 6.87 -0.07
N LYS A 166 -3.44 8.06 0.54
CA LYS A 166 -4.53 9.04 0.58
C LYS A 166 -5.01 9.40 -0.82
N LYS A 167 -4.09 9.64 -1.76
CA LYS A 167 -4.44 9.99 -3.15
C LYS A 167 -5.17 8.85 -3.85
N ILE A 168 -4.64 7.63 -3.76
CA ILE A 168 -5.23 6.45 -4.41
C ILE A 168 -6.63 6.14 -3.85
N ILE A 169 -6.79 6.19 -2.53
CA ILE A 169 -8.06 5.91 -1.85
C ILE A 169 -9.09 7.00 -2.16
N SER A 170 -8.72 8.27 -2.06
CA SER A 170 -9.61 9.41 -2.30
C SER A 170 -10.15 9.42 -3.73
N ASP A 171 -9.28 9.17 -4.71
CA ASP A 171 -9.66 9.15 -6.12
C ASP A 171 -10.30 7.82 -6.55
N LYS A 172 -10.35 6.82 -5.65
CA LYS A 172 -10.83 5.47 -5.92
C LYS A 172 -10.17 4.85 -7.15
N ILE A 173 -8.86 4.98 -7.26
CA ILE A 173 -8.08 4.45 -8.39
C ILE A 173 -7.91 2.93 -8.23
N PRO A 174 -8.41 2.10 -9.17
CA PRO A 174 -8.15 0.66 -9.16
C PRO A 174 -6.66 0.35 -9.27
N VAL A 175 -6.17 -0.66 -8.57
CA VAL A 175 -4.73 -0.91 -8.45
C VAL A 175 -4.07 -1.21 -9.80
N LEU A 176 -4.78 -1.92 -10.68
CA LEU A 176 -4.32 -2.21 -12.04
C LEU A 176 -4.28 -0.98 -12.97
N GLU A 177 -4.91 0.11 -12.57
CA GLU A 177 -5.02 1.36 -13.35
C GLU A 177 -4.07 2.44 -12.79
N ILE A 178 -3.42 2.23 -11.63
CA ILE A 178 -2.49 3.21 -11.03
C ILE A 178 -1.41 3.70 -12.01
N LEU A 179 -0.92 2.83 -12.89
CA LEU A 179 0.11 3.18 -13.89
C LEU A 179 -0.33 4.31 -14.83
N THR A 180 -1.63 4.46 -15.10
CA THR A 180 -2.15 5.55 -15.95
C THR A 180 -2.27 6.88 -15.21
N HIS A 181 -2.15 6.87 -13.87
CA HIS A 181 -2.28 8.05 -13.00
C HIS A 181 -0.95 8.48 -12.37
N LEU A 182 0.19 7.86 -12.71
CA LEU A 182 1.47 8.15 -12.06
C LEU A 182 1.88 9.62 -12.10
N GLN A 183 1.61 10.32 -13.21
CA GLN A 183 1.94 11.73 -13.34
C GLN A 183 1.12 12.58 -12.35
N GLU A 184 -0.18 12.35 -12.27
CA GLU A 184 -1.09 13.06 -11.36
C GLU A 184 -0.72 12.82 -9.90
N ILE A 185 -0.42 11.55 -9.55
CA ILE A 185 0.02 11.17 -8.21
C ILE A 185 1.38 11.81 -7.90
N SER A 186 2.31 11.85 -8.85
CA SER A 186 3.63 12.47 -8.67
C SER A 186 3.51 13.97 -8.38
N THR A 187 2.73 14.71 -9.17
CA THR A 187 2.50 16.14 -8.97
C THR A 187 1.82 16.41 -7.62
N TYR A 188 0.84 15.58 -7.24
CA TYR A 188 0.19 15.68 -5.93
C TYR A 188 1.21 15.46 -4.80
N CYS A 189 2.05 14.43 -4.89
CA CYS A 189 3.09 14.15 -3.90
C CYS A 189 4.12 15.28 -3.80
N GLU A 190 4.54 15.86 -4.94
CA GLU A 190 5.47 16.98 -4.98
C GLU A 190 4.94 18.18 -4.16
N ASN A 191 3.68 18.57 -4.41
CA ASN A 191 3.06 19.72 -3.77
C ASN A 191 2.87 19.52 -2.27
N GLU A 192 2.48 18.31 -1.85
CA GLU A 192 2.32 17.98 -0.45
C GLU A 192 3.67 17.86 0.28
N LEU A 193 4.74 17.45 -0.40
CA LEU A 193 6.07 17.30 0.20
C LEU A 193 6.82 18.63 0.34
N LYS A 194 6.63 19.59 -0.57
CA LYS A 194 7.35 20.88 -0.59
C LYS A 194 7.41 21.59 0.77
N PRO A 195 6.30 21.78 1.51
CA PRO A 195 6.32 22.50 2.79
C PRO A 195 7.25 21.85 3.82
N TYR A 196 7.26 20.51 3.90
CA TYR A 196 8.07 19.79 4.88
C TYR A 196 9.57 19.92 4.66
N PHE A 197 10.01 20.13 3.42
CA PHE A 197 11.42 20.37 3.09
C PHE A 197 11.79 21.86 3.26
N ALA A 198 10.83 22.75 2.97
CA ALA A 198 11.02 24.20 3.09
C ALA A 198 11.33 24.62 4.54
N ASP A 199 10.77 23.91 5.53
CA ASP A 199 11.07 24.11 6.96
C ASP A 199 12.56 23.98 7.30
N TYR A 200 13.34 23.32 6.45
CA TYR A 200 14.78 23.14 6.62
C TYR A 200 15.62 23.85 5.54
N GLY A 201 15.01 24.74 4.75
CA GLY A 201 15.69 25.49 3.69
C GLY A 201 16.02 24.68 2.45
N VAL A 202 15.36 23.52 2.27
CA VAL A 202 15.48 22.66 1.09
C VAL A 202 14.23 22.82 0.23
N GLU A 203 14.41 22.92 -1.09
CA GLU A 203 13.30 22.96 -2.04
C GLU A 203 13.31 21.70 -2.91
N ILE A 204 12.15 21.06 -3.04
CA ILE A 204 11.94 19.99 -4.02
C ILE A 204 11.55 20.62 -5.35
N ILE A 205 12.31 20.31 -6.39
CA ILE A 205 12.14 20.88 -7.74
C ILE A 205 11.53 19.89 -8.74
N LEU A 206 11.74 18.59 -8.51
CA LEU A 206 11.30 17.52 -9.38
C LEU A 206 10.97 16.32 -8.51
N PHE A 207 9.74 15.81 -8.57
CA PHE A 207 9.37 14.57 -7.88
C PHE A 207 8.62 13.67 -8.84
N ASN A 208 9.13 12.46 -9.06
CA ASN A 208 8.56 11.51 -10.00
C ASN A 208 8.46 10.12 -9.38
N ILE A 209 7.28 9.53 -9.47
CA ILE A 209 7.05 8.11 -9.21
C ILE A 209 7.30 7.37 -10.52
N ILE A 210 8.28 6.48 -10.52
CA ILE A 210 8.63 5.68 -11.71
C ILE A 210 7.70 4.47 -11.82
N SER A 211 7.37 3.85 -10.68
CA SER A 211 6.47 2.70 -10.66
C SER A 211 5.78 2.58 -9.31
N ILE A 212 4.53 2.13 -9.38
CA ILE A 212 3.80 1.55 -8.26
C ILE A 212 3.39 0.15 -8.73
N ASN A 213 3.85 -0.88 -8.04
CA ASN A 213 3.61 -2.26 -8.44
C ASN A 213 3.24 -3.16 -7.27
N ILE A 214 2.62 -4.28 -7.60
CA ILE A 214 2.32 -5.36 -6.66
C ILE A 214 3.48 -6.36 -6.77
N PRO A 215 4.03 -6.89 -5.66
CA PRO A 215 5.02 -7.96 -5.71
C PRO A 215 4.51 -9.14 -6.55
N GLU A 216 5.32 -9.64 -7.49
CA GLU A 216 4.87 -10.65 -8.48
C GLU A 216 4.34 -11.95 -7.85
N ASN A 217 4.89 -12.32 -6.68
CA ASN A 217 4.53 -13.52 -5.94
C ASN A 217 3.37 -13.34 -4.96
N ASP A 218 2.70 -12.18 -4.97
CA ASP A 218 1.62 -11.90 -4.03
C ASP A 218 0.30 -12.57 -4.42
N ALA A 219 -0.40 -13.13 -3.43
CA ALA A 219 -1.68 -13.80 -3.63
C ALA A 219 -2.76 -12.84 -4.17
N SER A 220 -2.76 -11.58 -3.71
CA SER A 220 -3.75 -10.56 -4.11
C SER A 220 -3.73 -10.29 -5.62
N LEU A 221 -2.54 -10.32 -6.25
CA LEU A 221 -2.41 -10.16 -7.70
C LEU A 221 -3.12 -11.29 -8.46
N THR A 222 -3.03 -12.52 -7.95
CA THR A 222 -3.72 -13.67 -8.53
C THR A 222 -5.23 -13.57 -8.34
N GLU A 223 -5.68 -13.13 -7.17
CA GLU A 223 -7.10 -12.94 -6.85
C GLU A 223 -7.73 -11.84 -7.71
N ILE A 224 -7.06 -10.70 -7.87
CA ILE A 224 -7.51 -9.61 -8.75
C ILE A 224 -7.60 -10.07 -10.21
N LYS A 225 -6.61 -10.83 -10.70
CA LYS A 225 -6.67 -11.41 -12.06
C LYS A 225 -7.87 -12.35 -12.22
N LYS A 226 -8.14 -13.21 -11.23
CA LYS A 226 -9.32 -14.10 -11.22
C LYS A 226 -10.62 -13.30 -11.22
N ALA A 227 -10.74 -12.30 -10.35
CA ALA A 227 -11.92 -11.43 -10.25
C ALA A 227 -12.17 -10.65 -11.55
N LYS A 228 -11.12 -10.11 -12.17
CA LYS A 228 -11.18 -9.42 -13.48
C LYS A 228 -11.64 -10.36 -14.59
N ASN A 229 -11.06 -11.55 -14.69
CA ASN A 229 -11.43 -12.54 -15.70
C ASN A 229 -12.87 -13.04 -15.52
N LEU A 230 -13.30 -13.28 -14.28
CA LEU A 230 -14.67 -13.64 -13.96
C LEU A 230 -15.63 -12.53 -14.36
N SER A 231 -15.34 -11.28 -13.99
CA SER A 231 -16.16 -10.12 -14.35
C SER A 231 -16.28 -9.94 -15.86
N ALA A 232 -15.18 -10.14 -16.60
CA ALA A 232 -15.18 -10.10 -18.06
C ALA A 232 -16.05 -11.22 -18.67
N ARG A 233 -15.92 -12.46 -18.17
CA ARG A 233 -16.74 -13.59 -18.61
C ARG A 233 -18.22 -13.35 -18.34
N LEU A 234 -18.58 -12.89 -17.14
CA LEU A 234 -19.95 -12.54 -16.79
C LEU A 234 -20.53 -11.46 -17.71
N LYS A 235 -19.71 -10.48 -18.12
CA LYS A 235 -20.12 -9.42 -19.06
C LYS A 235 -20.35 -9.94 -20.48
N ILE A 236 -19.55 -10.91 -20.93
CA ILE A 236 -19.67 -11.50 -22.28
C ILE A 236 -20.81 -12.51 -22.33
N THR A 237 -20.83 -13.45 -21.39
CA THR A 237 -21.74 -14.60 -21.38
C THR A 237 -23.12 -14.24 -20.81
N GLY A 238 -23.18 -13.28 -19.89
CA GLY A 238 -24.35 -13.02 -19.06
C GLY A 238 -24.35 -13.92 -17.81
N LYS A 239 -24.91 -13.41 -16.69
CA LYS A 239 -24.93 -14.13 -15.40
C LYS A 239 -25.62 -15.49 -15.49
N GLU A 240 -26.77 -15.54 -16.17
CA GLU A 240 -27.59 -16.74 -16.30
C GLU A 240 -26.86 -17.86 -17.05
N ASN A 241 -26.27 -17.52 -18.20
CA ASN A 241 -25.51 -18.45 -19.01
C ASN A 241 -24.22 -18.91 -18.31
N TYR A 242 -23.59 -18.06 -17.50
CA TYR A 242 -22.42 -18.46 -16.70
C TYR A 242 -22.79 -19.45 -15.59
N SER A 243 -23.89 -19.22 -14.88
CA SER A 243 -24.39 -20.18 -13.89
C SER A 243 -24.72 -21.53 -14.52
N LEU A 244 -25.29 -21.51 -15.73
CA LEU A 244 -25.55 -22.71 -16.51
C LEU A 244 -24.25 -23.41 -16.94
N GLU A 245 -23.29 -22.70 -17.55
CA GLU A 245 -21.95 -23.22 -17.92
C GLU A 245 -21.26 -23.85 -16.70
N ARG A 246 -21.28 -23.15 -15.56
CA ARG A 246 -20.68 -23.65 -14.32
C ARG A 246 -21.36 -24.91 -13.78
N SER A 247 -22.68 -25.03 -13.98
CA SER A 247 -23.41 -26.23 -13.59
C SER A 247 -22.99 -27.45 -14.42
N PHE A 248 -22.73 -27.25 -15.71
CA PHE A 248 -22.18 -28.29 -16.59
C PHE A 248 -20.75 -28.65 -16.22
N ASP A 249 -19.86 -27.68 -15.95
CA ASP A 249 -18.50 -27.95 -15.47
C ASP A 249 -18.46 -28.84 -14.21
N VAL A 250 -19.39 -28.61 -13.28
CA VAL A 250 -19.49 -29.40 -12.05
C VAL A 250 -19.98 -30.82 -12.36
N MET A 251 -20.92 -30.97 -13.28
CA MET A 251 -21.39 -32.28 -13.75
C MET A 251 -20.26 -33.05 -14.45
N ASP A 252 -19.50 -32.41 -15.35
CA ASP A 252 -18.39 -33.04 -16.06
C ASP A 252 -17.29 -33.49 -15.10
N LYS A 253 -16.90 -32.66 -14.12
CA LYS A 253 -15.91 -33.07 -13.09
C LYS A 253 -16.41 -34.18 -12.17
N ALA A 254 -17.72 -34.26 -11.95
CA ALA A 254 -18.33 -35.37 -11.21
C ALA A 254 -18.31 -36.66 -12.04
N ALA A 255 -18.51 -36.56 -13.36
CA ALA A 255 -18.42 -37.67 -14.30
C ALA A 255 -16.97 -38.17 -14.47
N GLU A 256 -15.98 -37.29 -14.58
CA GLU A 256 -14.55 -37.66 -14.68
C GLU A 256 -14.04 -38.45 -13.46
N ASN A 257 -14.72 -38.36 -12.31
CA ASN A 257 -14.47 -39.20 -11.13
C ASN A 257 -15.26 -40.54 -11.19
N GLU A 258 -15.25 -41.14 -12.37
CA GLU A 258 -16.10 -42.26 -12.83
C GLU A 258 -15.87 -43.61 -12.12
N SER A 259 -14.86 -43.71 -11.26
CA SER A 259 -14.46 -44.98 -10.60
C SER A 259 -15.02 -45.18 -9.18
N GLY A 260 -15.91 -44.29 -8.73
CA GLY A 260 -16.52 -44.35 -7.39
C GLY A 260 -18.04 -44.17 -7.40
N THR A 261 -18.65 -44.37 -6.23
CA THR A 261 -20.10 -44.30 -5.93
C THR A 261 -20.86 -43.08 -6.48
N GLY A 262 -20.18 -42.03 -6.95
CA GLY A 262 -20.78 -40.92 -7.71
C GLY A 262 -21.43 -41.33 -9.04
N ALA A 263 -20.92 -42.36 -9.72
CA ALA A 263 -21.54 -42.91 -10.93
C ALA A 263 -22.91 -43.55 -10.66
N ALA A 264 -23.12 -44.10 -9.45
CA ALA A 264 -24.40 -44.68 -9.04
C ALA A 264 -25.48 -43.61 -8.80
N PHE A 265 -25.11 -42.43 -8.31
CA PHE A 265 -26.04 -41.31 -8.11
C PHE A 265 -26.44 -40.63 -9.43
N ILE A 266 -25.55 -40.59 -10.42
CA ILE A 266 -25.85 -40.10 -11.77
C ILE A 266 -26.78 -41.09 -12.51
N ASN A 267 -26.50 -42.40 -12.45
CA ASN A 267 -27.34 -43.43 -13.09
C ASN A 267 -28.70 -43.65 -12.40
N ALA A 268 -28.84 -43.30 -11.12
CA ALA A 268 -30.12 -43.34 -10.41
C ALA A 268 -31.08 -42.17 -10.75
N GLY A 269 -30.68 -41.27 -11.67
CA GLY A 269 -31.49 -40.12 -12.09
C GLY A 269 -31.44 -38.92 -11.13
N LEU A 270 -30.62 -38.98 -10.08
CA LEU A 270 -30.47 -37.91 -9.08
C LEU A 270 -29.50 -36.80 -9.53
N GLY A 271 -28.61 -37.09 -10.49
CA GLY A 271 -27.69 -36.11 -11.08
C GLY A 271 -28.22 -35.34 -12.30
N LEU A 272 -29.31 -35.84 -12.92
CA LEU A 272 -29.93 -35.28 -14.15
C LEU A 272 -31.41 -34.88 -13.97
N GLY A 273 -32.11 -35.43 -12.97
CA GLY A 273 -33.54 -35.17 -12.74
C GLY A 273 -33.85 -33.84 -12.04
N THR A 274 -32.89 -33.26 -11.32
CA THR A 274 -33.06 -32.00 -10.59
C THR A 274 -32.79 -30.77 -11.46
N SER A 275 -31.91 -30.83 -12.47
CA SER A 275 -31.63 -29.69 -13.36
C SER A 275 -32.79 -29.40 -14.34
N LEU A 276 -33.50 -30.43 -14.80
CA LEU A 276 -34.66 -30.28 -15.69
C LEU A 276 -35.93 -29.81 -14.96
N ASN A 277 -36.11 -30.17 -13.69
CA ASN A 277 -37.28 -29.72 -12.90
C ASN A 277 -37.08 -28.34 -12.27
N ILE A 278 -35.85 -27.94 -11.95
CA ILE A 278 -35.54 -26.57 -11.49
C ILE A 278 -35.68 -25.56 -12.65
N GLY A 279 -35.31 -25.93 -13.88
CA GLY A 279 -35.49 -25.08 -15.07
C GLY A 279 -36.96 -24.75 -15.39
N LYS A 280 -37.90 -25.66 -15.08
CA LYS A 280 -39.35 -25.41 -15.25
C LYS A 280 -39.95 -24.62 -14.08
N HIS A 281 -39.54 -24.87 -12.85
CA HIS A 281 -40.06 -24.13 -11.71
C HIS A 281 -39.55 -22.69 -11.61
N ILE A 282 -38.33 -22.40 -12.09
CA ILE A 282 -37.78 -21.04 -12.13
C ILE A 282 -38.34 -20.22 -13.30
N SER A 283 -38.63 -20.83 -14.46
CA SER A 283 -39.23 -20.09 -15.59
C SER A 283 -40.69 -19.70 -15.34
N GLU A 284 -41.43 -20.50 -14.57
CA GLU A 284 -42.82 -20.19 -14.20
C GLU A 284 -42.92 -19.14 -13.07
N GLN A 285 -41.88 -18.95 -12.25
CA GLN A 285 -41.86 -17.90 -11.21
C GLN A 285 -41.29 -16.55 -11.65
N LEU A 286 -40.59 -16.47 -12.79
CA LEU A 286 -40.01 -15.21 -13.31
C LEU A 286 -40.98 -14.36 -14.15
N LEU A 287 -42.18 -14.86 -14.42
CA LEU A 287 -43.23 -14.14 -15.18
C LEU A 287 -44.28 -13.47 -14.30
N SER A 288 -44.18 -13.56 -12.96
CA SER A 288 -45.10 -12.87 -12.06
C SER A 288 -44.36 -12.00 -11.03
N ASN A 289 -44.43 -10.70 -11.32
CA ASN A 289 -44.38 -9.55 -10.42
C ASN A 289 -43.05 -9.13 -9.78
N SER A 290 -42.76 -7.85 -10.00
CA SER A 290 -41.62 -7.07 -9.52
C SER A 290 -41.89 -6.54 -8.11
N GLU A 291 -41.33 -7.16 -7.07
CA GLU A 291 -41.06 -6.51 -5.79
C GLU A 291 -39.72 -7.00 -5.24
N ILE A 292 -38.79 -6.06 -5.03
CA ILE A 292 -37.46 -6.31 -4.46
C ILE A 292 -37.61 -6.29 -2.94
N THR A 293 -37.81 -7.45 -2.33
CA THR A 293 -37.50 -7.65 -0.91
C THR A 293 -36.16 -8.39 -0.78
N PRO A 294 -35.32 -8.05 0.21
CA PRO A 294 -34.02 -8.72 0.37
C PRO A 294 -34.25 -10.23 0.56
N PRO A 295 -33.46 -11.09 -0.12
CA PRO A 295 -33.63 -12.53 0.00
C PRO A 295 -33.41 -12.94 1.46
N PRO A 296 -34.31 -13.73 2.06
CA PRO A 296 -34.12 -14.25 3.40
C PRO A 296 -32.85 -15.11 3.43
N ILE A 297 -32.01 -14.92 4.45
CA ILE A 297 -30.84 -15.77 4.69
C ILE A 297 -31.37 -17.19 4.96
N PRO A 298 -31.06 -18.20 4.12
CA PRO A 298 -31.49 -19.56 4.42
C PRO A 298 -30.64 -20.10 5.57
N SER A 299 -31.22 -20.21 6.76
CA SER A 299 -30.65 -20.96 7.89
C SER A 299 -31.03 -22.44 7.80
N THR A 300 -30.74 -23.09 6.67
CA THR A 300 -30.93 -24.53 6.53
C THR A 300 -29.83 -25.26 7.28
N ILE A 301 -30.21 -26.07 8.27
CA ILE A 301 -29.28 -26.94 8.98
C ILE A 301 -28.82 -28.02 8.01
N SER A 302 -27.52 -28.02 7.73
CA SER A 302 -26.87 -28.99 6.86
C SER A 302 -26.21 -30.10 7.67
N TYR A 303 -26.37 -31.34 7.20
CA TYR A 303 -25.77 -32.54 7.76
C TYR A 303 -24.70 -33.08 6.82
N TYR A 304 -23.62 -33.59 7.38
CA TYR A 304 -22.60 -34.36 6.66
C TYR A 304 -22.65 -35.80 7.16
N LEU A 305 -22.49 -36.78 6.27
CA LEU A 305 -22.50 -38.21 6.59
C LEU A 305 -21.17 -38.86 6.25
N VAL A 306 -20.77 -39.89 6.98
CA VAL A 306 -19.64 -40.75 6.62
C VAL A 306 -20.15 -41.94 5.83
N VAL A 307 -19.93 -41.94 4.53
CA VAL A 307 -20.27 -43.03 3.62
C VAL A 307 -18.97 -43.67 3.15
N ASN A 308 -18.81 -44.98 3.37
CA ASN A 308 -17.59 -45.72 3.01
C ASN A 308 -16.28 -45.10 3.55
N GLY A 309 -16.33 -44.53 4.76
CA GLY A 309 -15.18 -43.90 5.41
C GLY A 309 -14.81 -42.51 4.89
N LYS A 310 -15.60 -41.93 3.99
CA LYS A 310 -15.44 -40.55 3.50
C LYS A 310 -16.63 -39.68 3.91
N GLN A 311 -16.35 -38.41 4.18
CA GLN A 311 -17.37 -37.40 4.44
C GLN A 311 -18.08 -37.02 3.15
N GLU A 312 -19.41 -37.07 3.15
CA GLU A 312 -20.33 -36.64 2.09
C GLU A 312 -21.35 -35.63 2.63
N GLY A 313 -21.91 -34.78 1.76
CA GLY A 313 -22.83 -33.69 2.11
C GLY A 313 -22.41 -32.33 1.53
N PRO A 314 -23.11 -31.23 1.85
CA PRO A 314 -24.19 -31.14 2.83
C PRO A 314 -25.53 -31.73 2.36
N TYR A 315 -26.23 -32.43 3.25
CA TYR A 315 -27.60 -32.90 3.08
C TYR A 315 -28.57 -32.12 3.96
N THR A 316 -29.80 -31.98 3.50
CA THR A 316 -30.94 -31.49 4.27
C THR A 316 -31.60 -32.61 5.07
N GLU A 317 -32.36 -32.26 6.10
CA GLU A 317 -33.11 -33.23 6.89
C GLU A 317 -34.07 -34.07 6.03
N GLN A 318 -34.73 -33.46 5.05
CA GLN A 318 -35.69 -34.14 4.18
C GLN A 318 -35.01 -35.18 3.27
N GLU A 319 -33.80 -34.89 2.78
CA GLU A 319 -33.02 -35.83 1.97
C GLU A 319 -32.62 -37.06 2.78
N ILE A 320 -32.22 -36.86 4.05
CA ILE A 320 -31.89 -37.95 4.96
C ILE A 320 -33.15 -38.78 5.28
N ARG A 321 -34.30 -38.15 5.53
CA ARG A 321 -35.58 -38.86 5.74
C ARG A 321 -35.99 -39.70 4.53
N ASN A 322 -35.82 -39.17 3.33
CA ASN A 322 -36.10 -39.92 2.10
C ASN A 322 -35.14 -41.10 1.90
N ALA A 323 -33.87 -40.95 2.30
CA ALA A 323 -32.90 -42.04 2.27
C ALA A 323 -33.24 -43.13 3.30
N LEU A 324 -33.64 -42.74 4.52
CA LEU A 324 -34.10 -43.67 5.56
C LEU A 324 -35.34 -44.48 5.14
N ALA A 325 -36.25 -43.87 4.37
CA ALA A 325 -37.43 -44.56 3.85
C ALA A 325 -37.08 -45.65 2.82
N LYS A 326 -35.92 -45.56 2.17
CA LYS A 326 -35.45 -46.52 1.16
C LYS A 326 -34.49 -47.56 1.73
N ASP A 327 -33.65 -47.17 2.69
CA ASP A 327 -32.71 -48.05 3.36
C ASP A 327 -32.52 -47.67 4.83
N SER A 328 -33.00 -48.54 5.71
CA SER A 328 -32.86 -48.39 7.16
C SER A 328 -31.39 -48.42 7.64
N TYR A 329 -30.44 -48.90 6.83
CA TYR A 329 -29.01 -48.88 7.16
C TYR A 329 -28.46 -47.46 7.30
N VAL A 330 -29.08 -46.48 6.63
CA VAL A 330 -28.71 -45.05 6.72
C VAL A 330 -28.71 -44.57 8.17
N LEU A 331 -29.59 -45.09 9.03
CA LEU A 331 -29.66 -44.72 10.45
C LEU A 331 -28.37 -45.03 11.24
N LYS A 332 -27.54 -45.96 10.75
CA LYS A 332 -26.28 -46.38 11.40
C LYS A 332 -25.06 -45.55 10.95
N LEU A 333 -25.20 -44.72 9.92
CA LEU A 333 -24.09 -43.91 9.42
C LEU A 333 -23.71 -42.83 10.44
N LEU A 334 -22.42 -42.50 10.51
CA LEU A 334 -21.95 -41.37 11.29
C LEU A 334 -22.35 -40.07 10.59
N ALA A 335 -22.91 -39.14 11.35
CA ALA A 335 -23.33 -37.83 10.92
C ALA A 335 -22.70 -36.73 11.78
N TRP A 336 -22.55 -35.56 11.17
CA TRP A 336 -22.12 -34.36 11.85
C TRP A 336 -22.88 -33.15 11.29
N LYS A 337 -23.33 -32.26 12.17
CA LYS A 337 -23.87 -30.94 11.79
C LYS A 337 -23.12 -29.85 12.53
N LYS A 338 -23.14 -28.65 11.94
CA LYS A 338 -22.48 -27.46 12.53
C LYS A 338 -22.96 -27.25 13.97
N GLY A 339 -22.03 -27.34 14.92
CA GLY A 339 -22.30 -27.23 16.36
C GLY A 339 -22.02 -28.49 17.18
N MET A 340 -21.69 -29.63 16.55
CA MET A 340 -21.29 -30.86 17.25
C MET A 340 -19.77 -30.94 17.46
N SER A 341 -19.33 -31.51 18.57
CA SER A 341 -17.90 -31.74 18.85
C SER A 341 -17.32 -32.92 18.06
N ASP A 342 -18.13 -33.96 17.83
CA ASP A 342 -17.72 -35.23 17.25
C ASP A 342 -18.77 -35.78 16.29
N TRP A 343 -18.36 -36.71 15.43
CA TRP A 343 -19.25 -37.48 14.57
C TRP A 343 -20.07 -38.47 15.41
N GLN A 344 -21.38 -38.49 15.23
CA GLN A 344 -22.28 -39.39 15.96
C GLN A 344 -23.19 -40.15 15.00
N PRO A 345 -23.60 -41.39 15.30
CA PRO A 345 -24.54 -42.13 14.44
C PRO A 345 -25.85 -41.37 14.23
N LEU A 346 -26.46 -41.44 13.04
CA LEU A 346 -27.75 -40.80 12.75
C LEU A 346 -28.86 -41.20 13.73
N SER A 347 -28.79 -42.41 14.29
CA SER A 347 -29.69 -42.89 15.35
C SER A 347 -29.63 -42.10 16.67
N THR A 348 -28.66 -41.19 16.85
CA THR A 348 -28.53 -40.33 18.02
C THR A 348 -29.25 -38.98 17.87
N PHE A 349 -29.70 -38.66 16.66
CA PHE A 349 -30.37 -37.40 16.33
C PHE A 349 -31.88 -37.59 16.48
N GLN A 350 -32.52 -36.87 17.40
CA GLN A 350 -33.95 -37.04 17.71
C GLN A 350 -34.84 -36.83 16.48
N GLU A 351 -34.45 -35.90 15.60
CA GLU A 351 -35.13 -35.63 14.34
C GLU A 351 -35.24 -36.88 13.46
N PHE A 352 -34.30 -37.83 13.50
CA PHE A 352 -34.32 -39.02 12.63
C PHE A 352 -34.83 -40.31 13.31
N VAL A 353 -35.19 -40.25 14.60
CA VAL A 353 -35.58 -41.43 15.40
C VAL A 353 -37.10 -41.54 15.61
N ASP A 354 -37.84 -40.42 15.62
CA ASP A 354 -39.30 -40.44 15.78
C ASP A 354 -40.01 -40.58 14.42
N THR A 355 -40.45 -41.80 14.08
CA THR A 355 -41.33 -42.05 12.92
C THR A 355 -42.75 -42.52 13.28
N ASP A 356 -43.13 -42.62 14.55
CA ASP A 356 -44.49 -43.03 14.92
C ASP A 356 -44.90 -42.47 16.29
N THR A 357 -45.90 -41.57 16.35
CA THR A 357 -46.90 -41.39 17.45
C THR A 357 -47.59 -40.01 17.52
N LYS A 358 -47.27 -39.01 16.69
CA LYS A 358 -47.90 -37.67 16.80
C LYS A 358 -49.04 -37.34 15.81
N ASN A 359 -49.71 -38.33 15.25
CA ASN A 359 -50.90 -38.10 14.39
C ASN A 359 -52.04 -39.10 14.64
N CYS A 360 -52.42 -39.31 15.90
CA CYS A 360 -53.75 -39.85 16.22
C CYS A 360 -54.63 -38.69 16.71
N PRO A 361 -55.80 -38.40 16.08
CA PRO A 361 -56.70 -37.38 16.60
C PRO A 361 -57.20 -37.81 18.00
N PRO A 362 -57.31 -36.88 18.97
CA PRO A 362 -57.78 -37.23 20.31
C PRO A 362 -59.22 -37.80 20.26
N PRO A 363 -59.58 -38.74 21.16
CA PRO A 363 -60.93 -39.28 21.18
C PRO A 363 -61.95 -38.19 21.51
N ILE A 364 -63.10 -38.27 20.84
CA ILE A 364 -64.20 -37.30 20.93
C ILE A 364 -64.72 -37.30 22.38
N PRO A 365 -64.78 -36.13 23.07
CA PRO A 365 -65.33 -36.05 24.42
C PRO A 365 -66.82 -36.42 24.45
N GLN A 366 -67.25 -37.11 25.51
CA GLN A 366 -68.67 -37.41 25.78
C GLN A 366 -69.50 -36.16 26.07
#